data_AF-A0A820NPX2-F1
#
_entry.id   AF-A0A820NPX2-F1
#
_cell.length_a   1.000
_cell.length_b   1.000
_cell.length_c   1.000
_cell.angle_alpha   90.00
_cell.angle_beta   90.00
_cell.angle_gamma   90.00
#
_symmetry.space_group_name_H-M   'P 1'
#
loop_
_entity.id
_entity.type
_entity.pdbx_description
1 polymer ?
#
loop_
_entity_poly.entity_id
_entity_poly.type
_entity_poly.pdbx_seq_one_letter_code
_entity_poly.pdbx_strand_id
1 'polypeptide(L)'
;NFISTNEILYEYVDELTPFLVQALNDTISKIRSHAVNTLGFLARYRLSERLIELKVPEKLLDVACHDTHVTVQEFALRVLKQMLKHEQAKEILQECNATDKLSNLLSNLCTQVENNQYCELDGLVDECEELLSMLIEQCT
;
A
#
# COMPACT_ATOMS: atom_id res chain seq x y z
N ASN A 1 11.55 -31.00 -15.63
CA ASN A 1 11.25 -29.83 -14.78
C ASN A 1 10.28 -28.94 -15.54
N PHE A 2 8.97 -29.12 -15.30
CA PHE A 2 7.97 -28.19 -15.81
C PHE A 2 7.97 -26.98 -14.89
N ILE A 3 8.59 -25.89 -15.35
CA ILE A 3 8.37 -24.57 -14.75
C ILE A 3 6.89 -24.30 -14.91
N SER A 4 6.18 -24.07 -13.81
CA SER A 4 4.74 -23.82 -13.91
C SER A 4 4.54 -22.49 -14.65
N THR A 5 3.49 -22.36 -15.45
CA THR A 5 3.20 -21.12 -16.20
C THR A 5 3.16 -19.87 -15.31
N ASN A 6 2.91 -20.04 -14.01
CA ASN A 6 2.93 -18.98 -13.01
C ASN A 6 4.35 -18.49 -12.71
N GLU A 7 5.37 -19.34 -12.72
CA GLU A 7 6.77 -18.95 -12.42
C GLU A 7 7.35 -18.04 -13.51
N ILE A 8 7.06 -18.33 -14.79
CA ILE A 8 7.47 -17.47 -15.93
C ILE A 8 6.77 -16.10 -15.86
N LEU A 9 5.50 -16.09 -15.43
CA LEU A 9 4.76 -14.85 -15.24
C LEU A 9 5.36 -14.00 -14.10
N TYR A 10 5.77 -14.62 -12.98
CA TYR A 10 6.39 -13.87 -11.89
C TYR A 10 7.78 -13.32 -12.26
N GLU A 11 8.57 -14.06 -13.03
CA GLU A 11 9.90 -13.61 -13.48
C GLU A 11 9.81 -12.38 -14.40
N TYR A 12 8.92 -12.41 -15.40
CA TYR A 12 8.70 -11.25 -16.29
C TYR A 12 8.16 -10.03 -15.53
N VAL A 13 7.40 -10.27 -14.46
CA VAL A 13 6.77 -9.18 -13.71
C VAL A 13 7.72 -8.58 -12.66
N ASP A 14 8.66 -9.35 -12.12
CA ASP A 14 9.76 -8.81 -11.32
C ASP A 14 10.62 -7.82 -12.15
N GLU A 15 10.83 -8.07 -13.45
CA GLU A 15 11.51 -7.14 -14.36
C GLU A 15 10.75 -5.82 -14.55
N LEU A 16 9.42 -5.85 -14.49
CA LEU A 16 8.57 -4.66 -14.64
C LEU A 16 8.43 -3.85 -13.35
N THR A 17 8.79 -4.42 -12.20
CA THR A 17 8.59 -3.80 -10.89
C THR A 17 9.24 -2.41 -10.76
N PRO A 18 10.47 -2.15 -11.24
CA PRO A 18 11.07 -0.81 -11.21
C PRO A 18 10.21 0.25 -11.91
N PHE A 19 9.61 -0.09 -13.05
CA PHE A 19 8.76 0.84 -13.81
C PHE A 19 7.43 1.10 -13.09
N LEU A 20 6.86 0.06 -12.45
CA LEU A 20 5.67 0.22 -11.61
C LEU A 20 5.95 1.12 -10.39
N VAL A 21 7.11 0.93 -9.76
CA VAL A 21 7.56 1.76 -8.65
C VAL A 21 7.79 3.21 -9.09
N GLN A 22 8.32 3.44 -10.28
CA GLN A 22 8.44 4.77 -10.86
C GLN A 22 7.06 5.40 -11.10
N ALA A 23 6.11 4.62 -11.61
CA ALA A 23 4.75 5.07 -11.92
C ALA A 23 3.94 5.50 -10.68
N LEU A 24 4.37 5.15 -9.46
CA LEU A 24 3.81 5.71 -8.21
C LEU A 24 4.01 7.23 -8.10
N ASN A 25 4.92 7.82 -8.88
CA ASN A 25 5.18 9.26 -8.90
C ASN A 25 4.65 9.94 -10.17
N ASP A 26 3.81 9.26 -10.94
CA ASP A 26 3.25 9.82 -12.16
C ASP A 26 2.34 11.02 -11.85
N THR A 27 2.30 12.02 -12.74
CA THR A 27 1.47 13.20 -12.58
C THR A 27 -0.03 12.87 -12.68
N ILE A 28 -0.37 11.79 -13.39
CA ILE A 28 -1.73 11.33 -13.60
C ILE A 28 -2.11 10.35 -12.48
N SER A 29 -3.09 10.74 -11.66
CA SER A 29 -3.59 9.91 -10.54
C SER A 29 -4.06 8.53 -10.98
N LYS A 30 -4.68 8.43 -12.16
CA LYS A 30 -5.08 7.14 -12.74
C LYS A 30 -3.89 6.21 -12.94
N ILE A 31 -2.74 6.72 -13.39
CA ILE A 31 -1.53 5.90 -13.57
C ILE A 31 -1.02 5.43 -12.20
N ARG A 32 -0.97 6.32 -11.20
CA ARG A 32 -0.60 5.95 -9.83
C ARG A 32 -1.52 4.87 -9.25
N SER A 33 -2.85 5.00 -9.39
CA SER A 33 -3.81 3.98 -8.97
C SER A 33 -3.59 2.62 -9.65
N HIS A 34 -3.22 2.61 -10.95
CA HIS A 34 -2.92 1.36 -11.64
C HIS A 34 -1.62 0.75 -11.12
N ALA A 35 -0.58 1.56 -10.92
CA ALA A 35 0.68 1.12 -10.35
C ALA A 35 0.50 0.50 -8.95
N VAL A 36 -0.25 1.15 -8.07
CA VAL A 36 -0.61 0.64 -6.73
C VAL A 36 -1.30 -0.72 -6.84
N ASN A 37 -2.35 -0.83 -7.65
CA ASN A 37 -3.11 -2.08 -7.81
C ASN A 37 -2.27 -3.20 -8.42
N THR A 38 -1.45 -2.89 -9.42
CA THR A 38 -0.55 -3.88 -10.03
C THR A 38 0.45 -4.37 -9.01
N LEU A 39 1.14 -3.49 -8.28
CA LEU A 39 2.06 -3.88 -7.20
C LEU A 39 1.37 -4.74 -6.13
N GLY A 40 0.14 -4.39 -5.74
CA GLY A 40 -0.66 -5.18 -4.81
C GLY A 40 -1.05 -6.56 -5.35
N PHE A 41 -1.32 -6.67 -6.65
CA PHE A 41 -1.56 -7.97 -7.28
C PHE A 41 -0.32 -8.87 -7.22
N LEU A 42 0.89 -8.30 -7.34
CA LEU A 42 2.13 -9.07 -7.20
C LEU A 42 2.32 -9.54 -5.75
N ALA A 43 2.18 -8.61 -4.82
CA ALA A 43 2.35 -8.90 -3.41
C ALA A 43 1.25 -9.82 -2.84
N ARG A 44 0.09 -9.96 -3.51
CA ARG A 44 -1.01 -10.83 -3.05
C ARG A 44 -0.58 -12.27 -2.85
N TYR A 45 0.19 -12.82 -3.78
CA TYR A 45 0.59 -14.23 -3.75
C TYR A 45 1.93 -14.43 -3.06
N ARG A 46 2.88 -13.53 -3.31
CA ARG A 46 4.23 -13.57 -2.74
C ARG A 46 4.79 -12.18 -2.69
N LEU A 47 5.26 -11.76 -1.52
CA LEU A 47 6.16 -10.62 -1.41
C LEU A 47 7.55 -11.05 -1.91
N SER A 48 7.84 -10.83 -3.20
CA SER A 48 9.14 -11.23 -3.77
C SER A 48 10.27 -10.40 -3.18
N GLU A 49 11.49 -10.95 -3.15
CA GLU A 49 12.71 -10.22 -2.78
C GLU A 49 12.83 -8.94 -3.58
N ARG A 50 12.43 -8.97 -4.87
CA ARG A 50 12.45 -7.79 -5.74
C ARG A 50 11.55 -6.66 -5.25
N LEU A 51 10.34 -6.98 -4.78
CA LEU A 51 9.43 -5.99 -4.21
C LEU A 51 10.02 -5.37 -2.92
N ILE A 52 10.72 -6.18 -2.12
CA ILE A 52 11.38 -5.74 -0.87
C ILE A 52 12.59 -4.85 -1.18
N GLU A 53 13.48 -5.27 -2.09
CA GLU A 53 14.64 -4.48 -2.53
C GLU A 53 14.24 -3.10 -3.05
N LEU A 54 13.11 -3.03 -3.75
CA LEU A 54 12.57 -1.80 -4.31
C LEU A 54 11.71 -1.00 -3.32
N LYS A 55 11.62 -1.45 -2.06
CA LYS A 55 10.93 -0.78 -0.96
C LYS A 55 9.46 -0.53 -1.23
N VAL A 56 8.79 -1.51 -1.83
CA VAL A 56 7.39 -1.37 -2.23
C VAL A 56 6.46 -1.16 -1.03
N PRO A 57 6.56 -1.90 0.09
CA PRO A 57 5.74 -1.63 1.28
C PRO A 57 5.88 -0.18 1.78
N GLU A 58 7.11 0.33 1.88
CA GLU A 58 7.41 1.67 2.37
C GLU A 58 6.88 2.75 1.43
N LYS A 59 7.06 2.56 0.12
CA LYS A 59 6.56 3.50 -0.89
C LYS A 59 5.04 3.54 -0.92
N LEU A 60 4.37 2.39 -0.75
CA LEU A 60 2.92 2.35 -0.67
C LEU A 60 2.40 3.00 0.62
N LEU A 61 3.14 2.90 1.74
CA LEU A 61 2.85 3.65 2.95
C LEU A 61 2.96 5.16 2.72
N ASP A 62 4.01 5.61 2.02
CA ASP A 62 4.15 7.03 1.68
C ASP A 62 3.02 7.51 0.75
N VAL A 63 2.59 6.68 -0.21
CA VAL A 63 1.42 6.98 -1.07
C VAL A 63 0.14 7.06 -0.25
N ALA A 64 -0.11 6.10 0.64
CA ALA A 64 -1.28 6.11 1.52
C ALA A 64 -1.35 7.40 2.35
N CYS A 65 -0.22 7.83 2.92
CA CYS A 65 -0.16 9.00 3.79
C CYS A 65 -0.17 10.35 3.05
N HIS A 66 0.32 10.42 1.81
CA HIS A 66 0.66 11.72 1.19
C HIS A 66 0.18 11.91 -0.25
N ASP A 67 -0.49 10.93 -0.88
CA ASP A 67 -1.03 11.17 -2.21
C ASP A 67 -2.06 12.29 -2.19
N THR A 68 -2.08 13.10 -3.24
CA THR A 68 -3.01 14.23 -3.39
C THR A 68 -4.43 13.79 -3.71
N HIS A 69 -4.64 12.52 -4.10
CA HIS A 69 -5.93 11.97 -4.48
C HIS A 69 -6.36 10.87 -3.50
N VAL A 70 -7.47 11.12 -2.82
CA VAL A 70 -8.10 10.20 -1.84
C VAL A 70 -8.22 8.77 -2.37
N THR A 71 -8.68 8.59 -3.62
CA THR A 71 -8.81 7.26 -4.22
C THR A 71 -7.47 6.51 -4.35
N VAL A 72 -6.37 7.22 -4.59
CA VAL A 72 -5.04 6.60 -4.65
C VAL A 72 -4.59 6.18 -3.25
N GLN A 73 -4.84 7.03 -2.25
CA GLN A 73 -4.56 6.71 -0.84
C GLN A 73 -5.34 5.46 -0.39
N GLU A 74 -6.64 5.40 -0.71
CA GLU A 74 -7.52 4.28 -0.38
C GLU A 74 -7.03 2.97 -0.99
N PHE A 75 -6.63 2.99 -2.26
CA PHE A 75 -6.04 1.81 -2.90
C PHE A 75 -4.72 1.39 -2.25
N ALA A 76 -3.88 2.34 -1.84
CA ALA A 76 -2.63 2.03 -1.17
C ALA A 76 -2.88 1.37 0.19
N LEU A 77 -3.83 1.88 0.99
CA LEU A 77 -4.24 1.26 2.26
C LEU A 77 -4.76 -0.17 2.05
N ARG A 78 -5.65 -0.39 1.07
CA ARG A 78 -6.14 -1.74 0.72
C ARG A 78 -5.03 -2.71 0.34
N VAL A 79 -4.05 -2.24 -0.41
CA VAL A 79 -2.90 -3.06 -0.81
C VAL A 79 -2.03 -3.36 0.40
N LEU A 80 -1.73 -2.38 1.25
CA LEU A 80 -0.97 -2.59 2.47
C LEU A 80 -1.64 -3.63 3.39
N LYS A 81 -2.97 -3.57 3.58
CA LYS A 81 -3.71 -4.59 4.33
C LYS A 81 -3.54 -5.99 3.74
N GLN A 82 -3.55 -6.11 2.41
CA GLN A 82 -3.28 -7.40 1.76
C GLN A 82 -1.84 -7.86 2.01
N MET A 83 -0.88 -6.93 2.01
CA MET A 83 0.54 -7.23 2.24
C MET A 83 0.83 -7.66 3.68
N LEU A 84 0.08 -7.19 4.68
CA LEU A 84 0.22 -7.62 6.08
C LEU A 84 -0.06 -9.11 6.32
N LYS A 85 -0.50 -9.86 5.30
CA LYS A 85 -0.52 -11.33 5.34
C LYS A 85 0.88 -11.94 5.33
N HIS A 86 1.89 -11.19 4.93
CA HIS A 86 3.30 -11.58 4.90
C HIS A 86 4.03 -10.97 6.09
N GLU A 87 4.71 -11.79 6.90
CA GLU A 87 5.43 -11.31 8.09
C GLU A 87 6.48 -10.25 7.77
N GLN A 88 7.24 -10.44 6.68
CA GLN A 88 8.24 -9.47 6.22
C GLN A 88 7.65 -8.09 5.92
N ALA A 89 6.42 -8.01 5.38
CA ALA A 89 5.79 -6.71 5.15
C ALA A 89 5.49 -6.00 6.47
N LYS A 90 5.11 -6.75 7.52
CA LYS A 90 4.82 -6.19 8.84
C LYS A 90 6.08 -5.60 9.46
N GLU A 91 7.17 -6.37 9.48
CA GLU A 91 8.46 -5.94 10.01
C GLU A 91 8.93 -4.63 9.35
N ILE A 92 8.90 -4.59 8.01
CA ILE A 92 9.26 -3.39 7.24
C ILE A 92 8.39 -2.18 7.60
N LEU A 93 7.08 -2.38 7.74
CA LEU A 93 6.16 -1.29 8.07
C LEU A 93 6.33 -0.81 9.52
N GLN A 94 6.64 -1.71 10.45
CA GLN A 94 7.00 -1.34 11.83
C GLN A 94 8.29 -0.51 11.86
N GLU A 95 9.33 -0.93 11.14
CA GLU A 95 10.58 -0.16 10.99
C GLU A 95 10.37 1.24 10.40
N CYS A 96 9.31 1.41 9.60
CA CYS A 96 8.93 2.69 9.00
C CYS A 96 8.03 3.56 9.88
N ASN A 97 7.77 3.16 11.13
CA ASN A 97 6.80 3.79 12.03
C ASN A 97 5.42 3.95 11.38
N ALA A 98 4.95 2.90 10.68
CA ALA A 98 3.66 2.93 9.99
C ALA A 98 2.49 3.27 10.93
N THR A 99 2.49 2.76 12.15
CA THR A 99 1.45 3.05 13.15
C THR A 99 1.35 4.56 13.44
N ASP A 100 2.47 5.25 13.64
CA ASP A 100 2.46 6.70 13.91
C ASP A 100 2.01 7.48 12.68
N LYS A 101 2.53 7.13 11.49
CA LYS A 101 2.16 7.78 10.23
C LYS A 101 0.67 7.63 9.93
N LEU A 102 0.13 6.43 10.08
CA LEU A 102 -1.28 6.14 9.84
C LEU A 102 -2.18 6.75 10.93
N SER A 103 -1.74 6.80 12.20
CA SER A 103 -2.48 7.47 13.27
C SER A 103 -2.60 8.98 12.99
N ASN A 104 -1.52 9.61 12.51
CA ASN A 104 -1.55 11.00 12.10
C ASN A 104 -2.47 11.22 10.88
N LEU A 105 -2.43 10.33 9.90
CA LEU A 105 -3.35 10.36 8.76
C LEU A 105 -4.81 10.29 9.25
N LEU A 106 -5.15 9.31 10.08
CA LEU A 106 -6.50 9.11 10.61
C LEU A 106 -7.00 10.37 11.36
N SER A 107 -6.17 10.94 12.24
CA SER A 107 -6.52 12.17 12.95
C SER A 107 -6.82 13.34 12.01
N ASN A 108 -6.04 13.49 10.94
CA ASN A 108 -6.27 14.52 9.92
C ASN A 108 -7.58 14.28 9.16
N LEU A 109 -7.88 13.01 8.82
CA LEU A 109 -9.11 12.64 8.11
C LEU A 109 -10.35 12.89 8.96
N CYS A 110 -10.36 12.47 10.24
CA CYS A 110 -11.47 12.73 11.15
C CYS A 110 -11.75 14.24 11.28
N THR A 111 -10.69 15.06 11.38
CA THR A 111 -10.83 16.52 11.40
C THR A 111 -11.49 17.06 10.13
N GLN A 112 -11.17 16.51 8.95
CA GLN A 112 -11.75 16.95 7.68
C GLN A 112 -13.22 16.53 7.53
N VAL A 113 -13.58 15.34 8.01
CA VAL A 113 -14.96 14.83 8.05
C VAL A 113 -15.82 15.72 8.96
N GLU A 114 -15.34 16.05 10.17
CA GLU A 114 -16.05 16.93 11.10
C GLU A 114 -16.30 18.33 10.53
N ASN A 115 -15.36 18.83 9.72
CA ASN A 115 -15.49 20.11 9.03
C ASN A 115 -16.34 20.05 7.75
N ASN A 116 -16.99 18.91 7.48
CA ASN A 116 -17.92 18.67 6.38
C ASN A 116 -17.33 18.93 4.99
N GLN A 117 -16.00 18.74 4.85
CA GLN A 117 -15.28 19.13 3.64
C GLN A 117 -15.38 18.08 2.52
N TYR A 118 -15.65 16.80 2.82
CA TYR A 118 -15.70 15.74 1.80
C TYR A 118 -16.51 14.52 2.26
N CYS A 119 -17.63 14.20 1.58
CA CYS A 119 -18.40 12.95 1.79
C CYS A 119 -17.68 11.69 1.28
N GLU A 120 -16.53 11.84 0.60
CA GLU A 120 -15.78 10.76 -0.03
C GLU A 120 -14.69 10.17 0.87
N LEU A 121 -14.55 10.65 2.11
CA LEU A 121 -13.50 10.24 3.04
C LEU A 121 -13.86 9.04 3.92
N ASP A 122 -15.14 8.70 4.06
CA ASP A 122 -15.59 7.61 4.95
C ASP A 122 -14.88 6.29 4.62
N GLY A 123 -14.80 5.94 3.33
CA GLY A 123 -14.08 4.75 2.89
C GLY A 123 -12.58 4.81 3.19
N LEU A 124 -11.96 5.99 3.14
CA LEU A 124 -10.53 6.12 3.46
C LEU A 124 -10.28 5.97 4.97
N VAL A 125 -11.17 6.51 5.81
CA VAL A 125 -11.12 6.37 7.26
C VAL A 125 -11.21 4.90 7.66
N ASP A 126 -12.22 4.18 7.17
CA ASP A 126 -12.43 2.76 7.46
C ASP A 126 -11.19 1.92 7.09
N GLU A 127 -10.62 2.17 5.91
CA GLU A 127 -9.45 1.45 5.42
C GLU A 127 -8.20 1.73 6.27
N CYS A 128 -8.07 2.95 6.78
CA CYS A 128 -6.96 3.37 7.64
C CYS A 128 -7.09 2.77 9.06
N GLU A 129 -8.30 2.80 9.63
CA GLU A 129 -8.58 2.21 10.94
C GLU A 129 -8.33 0.70 10.96
N GLU A 130 -8.81 -0.01 9.94
CA GLU A 130 -8.59 -1.47 9.84
C GLU A 130 -7.09 -1.78 9.72
N LEU A 131 -6.36 -1.05 8.87
CA LEU A 131 -4.91 -1.24 8.72
C LEU A 131 -4.15 -0.97 10.03
N LEU A 132 -4.54 0.07 10.77
CA LEU A 132 -3.99 0.39 12.08
C LEU A 132 -4.24 -0.74 13.09
N SER A 133 -5.47 -1.27 13.17
CA SER A 133 -5.79 -2.38 14.07
C SER A 133 -4.92 -3.60 13.77
N MET A 134 -4.76 -3.94 12.49
CA MET A 134 -3.91 -5.07 12.07
C MET A 134 -2.44 -4.90 12.47
N LEU A 135 -1.91 -3.67 12.49
CA LEU A 135 -0.54 -3.38 12.91
C LEU A 135 -0.37 -3.40 14.44
N ILE A 136 -1.38 -2.93 15.18
CA ILE A 136 -1.33 -2.80 16.64
C ILE A 136 -1.56 -4.14 17.35
N GLU A 137 -2.51 -4.95 16.88
CA GLU A 137 -2.85 -6.26 17.48
C GLU A 137 -1.68 -7.24 17.51
N GLN A 138 -0.59 -6.95 16.81
CA GLN A 138 0.59 -7.80 16.73
C GLN A 138 1.78 -7.29 17.55
N CYS A 139 1.63 -6.14 18.21
CA CYS A 139 2.62 -5.61 19.16
C CYS A 139 2.34 -6.04 20.62
N THR A 140 1.27 -6.80 20.87
CA THR A 140 0.86 -7.34 22.18
C THR A 140 0.99 -8.85 22.25
#